data_AF-A0A0G1PKN4-F1
#
_entry.id   AF-A0A0G1PKN4-F1
#
_cell.length_a   1.000
_cell.length_b   1.000
_cell.length_c   1.000
_cell.angle_alpha   90.00
_cell.angle_beta   90.00
_cell.angle_gamma   90.00
#
_symmetry.space_group_name_H-M   'P 1'
#
loop_
_entity.id
_entity.type
_entity.pdbx_description
1 polymer ?
#
loop_
_entity_poly.entity_id
_entity_poly.type
_entity_poly.pdbx_seq_one_letter_code
_entity_poly.pdbx_strand_id
1 'polypeptide(L)'
;MHMCVYCLEDHGFTEHLEHIYDPSSTGDIILVFPNGDRFEMPDMVLHYVFDHQWLPPQEFIVDVLSFDAESVKTERFQTKGLMDPKPIDMKIGYLQGDFSIGEVTAEFKEKLVRLCEIAAKDYPWMVAPRNKEKKDGMA
;
A
#
# COMPACT_ATOMS: atom_id res chain seq x y z
N MET A 1 7.50 -10.46 -9.13
CA MET A 1 6.22 -9.80 -9.41
C MET A 1 5.14 -10.67 -8.80
N HIS A 2 4.41 -10.15 -7.82
CA HIS A 2 3.28 -10.82 -7.18
C HIS A 2 1.99 -10.19 -7.69
N MET A 3 0.94 -10.97 -7.91
CA MET A 3 -0.36 -10.45 -8.35
C MET A 3 -1.36 -10.56 -7.20
N CYS A 4 -2.27 -9.59 -7.10
CA CYS A 4 -3.39 -9.64 -6.16
C CYS A 4 -4.15 -10.96 -6.31
N VAL A 5 -4.18 -11.76 -5.25
CA VAL A 5 -4.91 -13.05 -5.24
C VAL A 5 -6.42 -12.84 -5.34
N TYR A 6 -6.95 -11.76 -4.76
CA TYR A 6 -8.39 -11.44 -4.79
C TYR A 6 -8.87 -11.03 -6.19
N CYS A 7 -8.02 -10.36 -6.97
CA CYS A 7 -8.31 -10.08 -8.38
C CYS A 7 -8.36 -11.36 -9.24
N LEU A 8 -7.57 -12.37 -8.87
CA LEU A 8 -7.45 -13.62 -9.63
C LEU A 8 -8.62 -14.57 -9.36
N GLU A 9 -9.13 -14.58 -8.13
CA GLU A 9 -10.21 -15.48 -7.70
C GLU A 9 -11.59 -15.04 -8.24
N ASP A 10 -11.88 -13.74 -8.28
CA ASP A 10 -13.24 -13.28 -8.61
C ASP A 10 -13.57 -13.28 -10.12
N HIS A 11 -12.59 -13.18 -11.03
CA HIS A 11 -12.92 -12.84 -12.43
C HIS A 11 -12.08 -13.53 -13.53
N GLY A 12 -11.16 -14.44 -13.20
CA GLY A 12 -10.14 -14.87 -14.16
C GLY A 12 -9.30 -13.67 -14.60
N PHE A 13 -8.41 -13.82 -15.58
CA PHE A 13 -7.52 -12.75 -16.07
C PHE A 13 -8.26 -11.61 -16.83
N THR A 14 -9.38 -11.10 -16.34
CA THR A 14 -10.01 -9.90 -16.92
C THR A 14 -9.37 -8.64 -16.36
N GLU A 15 -9.09 -7.69 -17.24
CA GLU A 15 -8.62 -6.36 -16.85
C GLU A 15 -9.72 -5.66 -16.04
N HIS A 16 -9.48 -5.50 -14.75
CA HIS A 16 -10.31 -4.69 -13.86
C HIS A 16 -10.12 -3.21 -14.16
N LEU A 17 -10.80 -2.74 -15.21
CA LEU A 17 -10.74 -1.35 -15.67
C LEU A 17 -11.22 -0.34 -14.61
N GLU A 18 -11.94 -0.84 -13.60
CA GLU A 18 -12.45 -0.09 -12.45
C GLU A 18 -11.44 0.10 -11.32
N HIS A 19 -10.33 -0.64 -11.32
CA HIS A 19 -9.31 -0.48 -10.28
C HIS A 19 -8.56 0.85 -10.41
N ILE A 20 -8.46 1.53 -9.28
CA ILE A 20 -7.74 2.79 -9.13
C ILE A 20 -6.24 2.52 -9.15
N TYR A 21 -5.76 1.46 -8.49
CA TYR A 21 -4.33 1.14 -8.38
C TYR A 21 -3.95 -0.16 -9.06
N ASP A 22 -2.65 -0.37 -9.28
CA ASP A 22 -2.16 -1.58 -9.94
C ASP A 22 -2.30 -2.81 -9.02
N PRO A 23 -2.91 -3.92 -9.49
CA PRO A 23 -3.03 -5.15 -8.73
C PRO A 23 -1.74 -5.98 -8.73
N SER A 24 -0.64 -5.49 -9.29
CA SER A 24 0.66 -6.15 -9.29
C SER A 24 1.64 -5.46 -8.35
N SER A 25 2.38 -6.28 -7.61
CA SER A 25 3.46 -5.86 -6.74
C SER A 25 4.83 -6.18 -7.32
N THR A 26 5.74 -5.22 -7.21
CA THR A 26 7.14 -5.34 -7.65
C THR A 26 8.13 -5.49 -6.50
N GLY A 27 7.67 -5.29 -5.27
CA GLY A 27 8.45 -5.47 -4.05
C GLY A 27 7.69 -4.95 -2.82
N ASP A 28 8.43 -4.85 -1.72
CA ASP A 28 7.86 -4.49 -0.43
C ASP A 28 8.37 -3.10 0.02
N ILE A 29 7.54 -2.40 0.78
CA ILE A 29 7.78 -1.13 1.44
C ILE A 29 7.82 -1.41 2.95
N ILE A 30 8.81 -0.86 3.63
CA ILE A 30 8.83 -0.78 5.08
C ILE A 30 8.61 0.66 5.50
N LEU A 31 7.66 0.86 6.41
CA LEU A 31 7.50 2.10 7.15
C LEU A 31 8.06 1.93 8.55
N VAL A 32 8.84 2.91 8.99
CA VAL A 32 9.36 3.00 10.36
C VAL A 32 8.86 4.31 10.96
N PHE A 33 7.92 4.19 11.89
CA PHE A 33 7.25 5.32 12.52
C PHE A 33 8.09 5.89 13.68
N PRO A 34 7.86 7.16 14.10
CA PRO A 34 8.63 7.79 15.18
C PRO A 34 8.51 7.10 16.56
N ASN A 35 7.42 6.37 16.80
CA ASN A 35 7.24 5.51 17.98
C ASN A 35 8.16 4.26 17.96
N GLY A 36 8.76 3.94 16.82
CA GLY A 36 9.64 2.79 16.62
C GLY A 36 8.99 1.64 15.87
N ASP A 37 7.68 1.68 15.62
CA ASP A 37 6.94 0.59 14.99
C ASP A 37 7.33 0.43 13.52
N ARG A 38 7.52 -0.83 13.10
CA ARG A 38 7.97 -1.20 11.76
C ARG A 38 6.94 -2.08 11.06
N PHE A 39 6.40 -1.57 9.96
CA PHE A 39 5.42 -2.27 9.13
C PHE A 39 6.00 -2.61 7.77
N GLU A 40 5.98 -3.88 7.40
CA GLU A 40 6.30 -4.35 6.05
C GLU A 40 5.01 -4.59 5.27
N MET A 41 4.89 -3.99 4.10
CA MET A 41 3.72 -4.11 3.24
C MET A 41 4.13 -4.17 1.78
N PRO A 42 3.33 -4.79 0.90
CA PRO A 42 3.61 -4.77 -0.51
C PRO A 42 3.36 -3.38 -1.12
N ASP A 43 4.08 -3.02 -2.17
CA ASP A 43 3.90 -1.75 -2.90
C ASP A 43 2.51 -1.57 -3.54
N MET A 44 1.70 -2.63 -3.58
CA MET A 44 0.28 -2.63 -3.97
C MET A 44 -0.71 -2.41 -2.80
N VAL A 45 -0.27 -1.99 -1.62
CA VAL A 45 -1.17 -1.77 -0.46
C VAL A 45 -2.36 -0.85 -0.76
N LEU A 46 -2.15 0.16 -1.63
CA LEU A 46 -3.20 1.09 -2.04
C LEU A 46 -4.30 0.38 -2.83
N HIS A 47 -3.94 -0.60 -3.66
CA HIS A 47 -4.92 -1.43 -4.37
C HIS A 47 -5.80 -2.20 -3.37
N TYR A 48 -5.22 -2.76 -2.30
CA TYR A 48 -6.03 -3.44 -1.27
C TYR A 48 -7.02 -2.49 -0.58
N VAL A 49 -6.56 -1.32 -0.14
CA VAL A 49 -7.40 -0.37 0.62
C VAL A 49 -8.48 0.27 -0.26
N PHE A 50 -8.16 0.62 -1.51
CA PHE A 50 -9.07 1.38 -2.36
C PHE A 50 -9.97 0.49 -3.22
N ASP A 51 -9.43 -0.59 -3.79
CA ASP A 51 -10.15 -1.40 -4.76
C ASP A 51 -10.84 -2.61 -4.10
N HIS A 52 -10.28 -3.13 -3.00
CA HIS A 52 -10.84 -4.28 -2.28
C HIS A 52 -11.40 -3.96 -0.90
N GLN A 53 -11.46 -2.68 -0.52
CA GLN A 53 -11.96 -2.24 0.80
C GLN A 53 -11.30 -2.99 1.97
N TRP A 54 -10.04 -3.37 1.79
CA TRP A 54 -9.29 -4.06 2.82
C TRP A 54 -9.19 -3.17 4.06
N LEU A 55 -9.51 -3.74 5.22
CA LEU A 55 -9.39 -3.11 6.52
C LEU A 55 -8.02 -3.45 7.11
N PRO A 56 -7.10 -2.48 7.21
CA PRO A 56 -5.80 -2.70 7.83
C PRO A 56 -5.92 -2.97 9.34
N PRO A 57 -4.91 -3.60 9.95
CA PRO A 57 -4.81 -3.72 11.40
C PRO A 57 -4.92 -2.37 12.10
N GLN A 58 -5.56 -2.36 13.26
CA GLN A 58 -5.86 -1.13 13.97
C GLN A 58 -4.59 -0.38 14.39
N GLU A 59 -3.53 -1.11 14.75
CA GLU A 59 -2.22 -0.56 15.11
C GLU A 59 -1.63 0.23 13.95
N PHE A 60 -1.69 -0.33 12.74
CA PHE A 60 -1.24 0.36 11.52
C PHE A 60 -2.07 1.60 11.22
N ILE A 61 -3.39 1.53 11.37
CA ILE A 61 -4.28 2.69 11.19
C ILE A 61 -3.91 3.81 12.17
N VAL A 62 -3.72 3.48 13.44
CA VAL A 62 -3.35 4.44 14.49
C VAL A 62 -2.05 5.14 14.13
N ASP A 63 -1.03 4.42 13.70
CA ASP A 63 0.28 5.00 13.39
C ASP A 63 0.26 5.88 12.15
N VAL A 64 -0.40 5.44 11.07
CA VAL A 64 -0.60 6.25 9.86
C VAL A 64 -1.31 7.56 10.20
N LEU A 65 -2.30 7.53 11.08
CA LEU A 65 -3.03 8.73 11.50
C LEU A 65 -2.25 9.61 12.47
N SER A 66 -1.42 9.03 13.34
CA SER A 66 -0.76 9.75 14.44
C SER A 66 0.46 10.56 14.00
N PHE A 67 1.10 10.19 12.89
CA PHE A 67 2.34 10.80 12.46
C PHE A 67 2.21 11.51 11.11
N ASP A 68 3.05 12.51 10.90
CA ASP A 68 3.19 13.18 9.61
C ASP A 68 4.04 12.31 8.69
N ALA A 69 3.67 12.23 7.41
CA ALA A 69 4.32 11.34 6.46
C ALA A 69 5.83 11.63 6.31
N GLU A 70 6.22 12.90 6.39
CA GLU A 70 7.62 13.35 6.33
C GLU A 70 8.46 12.92 7.55
N SER A 71 7.82 12.54 8.66
CA SER A 71 8.50 12.04 9.86
C SER A 71 8.74 10.54 9.84
N VAL A 72 8.06 9.82 8.95
CA VAL A 72 8.15 8.36 8.80
C VAL A 72 9.32 8.03 7.88
N LYS A 73 10.18 7.11 8.32
CA LYS A 73 11.26 6.61 7.46
C LYS A 73 10.72 5.50 6.58
N THR A 74 11.12 5.51 5.32
CA THR A 74 10.69 4.52 4.33
C THR A 74 11.88 3.75 3.81
N GLU A 75 11.82 2.42 3.82
CA GLU A 75 12.80 1.54 3.19
C GLU A 75 12.10 0.76 2.07
N ARG A 76 12.79 0.52 0.95
CA ARG A 76 12.27 -0.33 -0.14
C ARG A 76 13.11 -1.59 -0.25
N PHE A 77 12.44 -2.74 -0.31
CA PHE A 77 13.05 -4.03 -0.57
C PHE A 77 12.66 -4.51 -1.98
N GLN A 78 13.58 -4.40 -2.94
CA GLN A 78 13.44 -5.22 -4.14
C GLN A 78 13.64 -6.68 -3.74
N THR A 79 12.68 -7.53 -4.07
CA THR A 79 12.69 -8.98 -3.82
C THR A 79 13.95 -9.64 -4.40
N LYS A 80 15.04 -9.65 -3.62
CA LYS A 80 16.08 -10.66 -3.47
C LYS A 80 17.32 -9.99 -2.86
N GLY A 81 17.51 -10.29 -1.58
CA GLY A 81 18.80 -10.18 -0.91
C GLY A 81 19.18 -8.75 -0.54
N LEU A 82 18.86 -8.37 0.68
CA LEU A 82 19.76 -7.61 1.54
C LEU A 82 19.36 -7.91 2.99
N MET A 83 20.34 -8.37 3.76
CA MET A 83 20.23 -8.56 5.19
C MET A 83 20.20 -7.18 5.85
N ASP A 84 19.04 -6.74 6.34
CA ASP A 84 18.98 -5.69 7.37
C ASP A 84 18.51 -6.33 8.68
N PRO A 85 19.21 -6.13 9.82
CA PRO A 85 19.11 -7.01 10.98
C PRO A 85 17.99 -6.64 11.96
N LYS A 86 17.10 -5.69 11.64
CA LYS A 86 16.03 -5.28 12.55
C LYS A 86 14.75 -6.08 12.29
N PRO A 87 14.09 -6.60 13.35
CA PRO A 87 12.85 -7.36 13.20
C PRO A 87 11.72 -6.47 12.64
N ILE A 88 10.86 -7.08 11.83
CA ILE A 88 9.57 -6.50 11.41
C ILE A 88 8.59 -6.74 12.55
N ASP A 89 7.92 -5.68 13.01
CA ASP A 89 6.91 -5.81 14.07
C ASP A 89 5.62 -6.39 13.49
N MET A 90 5.22 -5.91 12.31
CA MET A 90 4.02 -6.39 11.64
C MET A 90 4.16 -6.43 10.12
N LYS A 91 3.63 -7.51 9.54
CA LYS A 91 3.46 -7.68 8.09
C LYS A 91 2.02 -7.33 7.72
N ILE A 92 1.84 -6.70 6.57
CA ILE A 92 0.59 -6.05 6.17
C ILE A 92 0.09 -6.56 4.80
N GLY A 93 -1.22 -6.60 4.59
CA GLY A 93 -1.85 -7.08 3.35
C GLY A 93 -1.71 -8.59 3.21
N TYR A 94 -1.39 -9.08 2.00
CA TYR A 94 -1.21 -10.52 1.76
C TYR A 94 -0.10 -11.17 2.62
N LEU A 95 0.79 -10.36 3.20
CA LEU A 95 1.86 -10.83 4.06
C LEU A 95 1.37 -11.25 5.46
N GLN A 96 0.15 -10.85 5.85
CA GLN A 96 -0.46 -11.14 7.16
C GLN A 96 -1.36 -12.38 7.17
N GLY A 97 -1.74 -12.90 5.99
CA GLY A 97 -2.61 -14.08 5.84
C GLY A 97 -4.11 -13.82 6.04
N ASP A 98 -4.49 -12.87 6.89
CA ASP A 98 -5.89 -12.47 7.12
C ASP A 98 -6.30 -11.25 6.27
N PHE A 99 -7.49 -11.32 5.66
CA PHE A 99 -8.05 -10.25 4.84
C PHE A 99 -9.48 -9.94 5.28
N SER A 100 -9.60 -8.91 6.11
CA SER A 100 -10.90 -8.38 6.52
C SER A 100 -11.28 -7.21 5.62
N ILE A 101 -12.57 -7.10 5.29
CA ILE A 101 -13.12 -5.95 4.58
C ILE A 101 -13.73 -4.97 5.60
N GLY A 102 -13.65 -3.67 5.31
CA GLY A 102 -14.20 -2.64 6.17
C GLY A 102 -13.94 -1.23 5.65
N GLU A 103 -14.37 -0.23 6.42
CA GLU A 103 -14.17 1.17 6.08
C GLU A 103 -13.04 1.80 6.88
N VAL A 104 -12.18 2.54 6.18
CA VAL A 104 -11.18 3.42 6.76
C VAL A 104 -11.52 4.87 6.43
N THR A 105 -11.07 5.80 7.26
CA THR A 105 -11.36 7.23 7.06
C THR A 105 -10.69 7.79 5.81
N ALA A 106 -11.24 8.88 5.26
CA ALA A 106 -10.61 9.59 4.15
C ALA A 106 -9.21 10.12 4.51
N GLU A 107 -9.04 10.58 5.75
CA GLU A 107 -7.75 11.03 6.28
C GLU A 107 -6.70 9.92 6.27
N PHE A 108 -7.08 8.70 6.68
CA PHE A 108 -6.18 7.55 6.62
C PHE A 108 -5.75 7.27 5.17
N LYS A 109 -6.71 7.28 4.23
CA LYS A 109 -6.43 7.05 2.80
C LYS A 109 -5.45 8.09 2.25
N GLU A 110 -5.67 9.36 2.54
CA GLU A 110 -4.80 10.45 2.10
C GLU A 110 -3.37 10.31 2.67
N LYS A 111 -3.26 10.06 3.97
CA LYS A 111 -1.96 9.87 4.63
C LYS A 111 -1.24 8.62 4.12
N LEU A 112 -1.95 7.52 3.89
CA LEU A 112 -1.37 6.30 3.34
C LEU A 112 -0.83 6.53 1.92
N VAL A 113 -1.59 7.21 1.06
CA VAL A 113 -1.10 7.58 -0.29
C VAL A 113 0.18 8.39 -0.18
N ARG A 114 0.22 9.40 0.70
CA ARG A 114 1.40 10.24 0.89
C ARG A 114 2.63 9.44 1.34
N LEU A 115 2.46 8.52 2.28
CA LEU A 115 3.53 7.62 2.75
C LEU A 115 4.05 6.75 1.60
N CYS A 116 3.14 6.16 0.82
CA CYS A 116 3.48 5.35 -0.35
C CYS A 116 4.21 6.18 -1.44
N GLU A 117 3.81 7.43 -1.69
CA GLU A 117 4.50 8.34 -2.61
C GLU A 117 5.93 8.66 -2.16
N ILE A 118 6.13 8.92 -0.86
CA ILE A 118 7.47 9.16 -0.30
C ILE A 118 8.33 7.90 -0.46
N ALA A 119 7.78 6.73 -0.11
CA ALA A 119 8.48 5.45 -0.26
C ALA A 119 8.81 5.11 -1.73
N ALA A 120 7.93 5.50 -2.66
CA ALA A 120 8.07 5.27 -4.09
C ALA A 120 8.70 6.45 -4.84
N LYS A 121 9.37 7.39 -4.16
CA LYS A 121 9.93 8.61 -4.77
C LYS A 121 10.80 8.33 -6.01
N ASP A 122 11.59 7.25 -5.97
CA ASP A 122 12.46 6.85 -7.09
C ASP A 122 11.72 6.09 -8.19
N TYR A 123 10.49 5.64 -7.94
CA TYR A 123 9.62 4.89 -8.86
C TYR A 123 8.14 5.29 -8.73
N PRO A 124 7.76 6.56 -9.03
CA PRO A 124 6.42 7.08 -8.71
C PRO A 124 5.26 6.36 -9.40
N TRP A 125 5.53 5.70 -10.53
CA TRP A 125 4.54 4.96 -11.31
C TRP A 125 3.97 3.74 -10.58
N MET A 126 4.63 3.22 -9.54
CA MET A 126 4.18 2.04 -8.78
C MET A 126 2.96 2.33 -7.92
N VAL A 127 2.87 3.55 -7.39
CA VAL A 127 1.79 3.99 -6.49
C VAL A 127 0.88 5.01 -7.17
N ALA A 128 1.09 5.24 -8.47
CA ALA A 128 0.26 6.11 -9.26
C ALA A 128 -1.07 5.43 -9.58
N PRO A 129 -2.19 6.16 -9.55
CA PRO A 129 -3.46 5.64 -10.05
C PRO A 129 -3.33 5.24 -11.53
N ARG A 130 -3.90 4.09 -11.91
CA ARG A 130 -3.97 3.58 -13.28
C ARG A 130 -4.73 4.55 -14.18
N ASN A 131 -5.90 4.96 -13.72
CA ASN A 131 -6.71 5.97 -14.37
C ASN A 131 -6.38 7.30 -13.70
N LYS A 132 -5.35 8.01 -14.20
CA LYS A 132 -5.29 9.45 -13.98
C LYS A 132 -6.60 9.99 -14.53
N GLU A 133 -7.53 10.39 -13.67
CA GLU A 133 -8.71 11.09 -14.12
C GLU A 133 -8.29 12.16 -15.13
N LYS A 134 -9.01 12.20 -16.24
CA LYS A 134 -8.99 13.29 -17.21
C LYS A 134 -9.32 14.59 -16.46
N LYS A 135 -8.36 15.18 -15.77
CA LYS A 135 -8.41 16.56 -15.29
C LYS A 135 -8.15 17.49 -16.48
N ASP A 136 -9.08 17.48 -17.43
CA ASP A 136 -9.28 18.50 -18.48
C ASP A 136 -10.63 18.22 -19.18
N GLY A 137 -11.68 18.18 -18.38
CA GLY A 137 -13.05 17.99 -18.82
C GLY A 137 -14.01 18.87 -18.03
N MET A 138 -13.71 20.16 -17.91
CA MET A 138 -14.73 21.16 -17.59
C MET A 138 -15.35 21.66 -18.90
N ALA A 139 -16.62 21.29 -19.05
CA ALA A 139 -17.73 21.97 -19.75
C ALA A 139 -17.42 22.81 -21.01
#